data_AF-A0A8S3EQ87-F1
#
_entry.id   AF-A0A8S3EQ87-F1
#
_cell.length_a   1.000
_cell.length_b   1.000
_cell.length_c   1.000
_cell.angle_alpha   90.00
_cell.angle_beta   90.00
_cell.angle_gamma   90.00
#
_symmetry.space_group_name_H-M   'P 1'
#
loop_
_entity.id
_entity.type
_entity.pdbx_description
1 polymer ?
#
loop_
_entity_poly.entity_id
_entity_poly.type
_entity_poly.pdbx_seq_one_letter_code
_entity_poly.pdbx_strand_id
1 'polypeptide(L)' 'MEDGKKITFSGEGDQEPGLQSGDIVVVLDEKEHSTFKRDKTDLHMKMQITLIESLCGFQKVIKTLDNRP' A
#
# COMPACT_ATOMS: atom_id res chain seq x y z
N MET A 1 -4.50 -0.50 -6.94
CA MET A 1 -5.46 0.45 -6.33
C MET A 1 -4.66 1.45 -5.49
N GLU A 2 -5.17 2.66 -5.33
CA GLU A 2 -4.51 3.73 -4.57
C GLU A 2 -5.13 3.85 -3.19
N ASP A 3 -4.33 4.29 -2.22
CA ASP A 3 -4.81 4.66 -0.89
C ASP A 3 -5.94 5.71 -0.98
N GLY A 4 -6.91 5.63 -0.07
CA GLY A 4 -8.08 6.49 -0.06
C GLY A 4 -9.12 6.19 -1.15
N LYS A 5 -8.89 5.19 -2.02
CA LYS A 5 -9.87 4.80 -3.04
C LYS A 5 -11.16 4.30 -2.39
N LYS A 6 -12.28 4.86 -2.82
CA LYS A 6 -13.63 4.44 -2.37
C LYS A 6 -14.19 3.36 -3.28
N ILE A 7 -14.76 2.32 -2.67
CA ILE A 7 -15.46 1.21 -3.33
C ILE A 7 -16.86 1.16 -2.73
N THR A 8 -17.88 1.44 -3.56
CA THR A 8 -19.28 1.46 -3.13
C THR A 8 -19.95 0.14 -3.47
N PHE A 9 -20.62 -0.44 -2.48
CA PHE A 9 -21.49 -1.60 -2.60
C PHE A 9 -22.93 -1.14 -2.37
N SER A 10 -23.69 -1.04 -3.46
CA SER A 10 -25.02 -0.45 -3.41
C SER A 10 -26.05 -1.41 -2.84
N GLY A 11 -26.90 -0.92 -1.92
CA GLY A 11 -27.95 -1.72 -1.28
C GLY A 11 -27.46 -2.69 -0.19
N GLU A 12 -26.17 -2.71 0.12
CA GLU A 12 -25.57 -3.56 1.16
C GLU A 12 -25.50 -2.88 2.54
N GLY A 13 -25.96 -1.62 2.65
CA GLY A 13 -25.95 -0.86 3.90
C GLY A 13 -27.07 -1.26 4.87
N ASP A 14 -27.30 -0.42 5.87
CA ASP A 14 -28.33 -0.67 6.88
C ASP A 14 -29.72 -0.84 6.24
N GLN A 15 -30.47 -1.82 6.75
CA GLN A 15 -31.78 -2.19 6.25
C GLN A 15 -32.86 -1.98 7.33
N GLU A 16 -33.94 -1.32 6.93
CA GLU A 16 -35.16 -1.17 7.73
C GLU A 16 -36.40 -1.68 6.97
N PRO A 17 -37.39 -2.29 7.64
CA PRO A 17 -38.60 -2.78 6.98
C PRO A 17 -39.35 -1.68 6.21
N GLY A 18 -39.56 -1.89 4.92
CA GLY A 18 -40.29 -0.95 4.05
C GLY A 18 -39.44 0.17 3.44
N LEU A 19 -38.13 0.22 3.75
CA LEU A 19 -37.18 1.16 3.15
C LEU A 19 -36.17 0.41 2.28
N GLN A 20 -35.62 1.10 1.27
CA GLN A 20 -34.51 0.57 0.48
C GLN A 20 -33.23 0.65 1.32
N SER A 21 -32.46 -0.44 1.32
CA SER A 21 -31.17 -0.50 2.01
C SER A 21 -30.20 0.56 1.49
N GLY A 22 -29.38 1.11 2.39
CA GLY A 22 -28.34 2.07 2.06
C GLY A 22 -27.15 1.45 1.32
N ASP A 23 -26.07 2.23 1.15
CA ASP A 23 -24.84 1.79 0.49
C ASP A 23 -23.71 1.60 1.51
N ILE A 24 -22.89 0.58 1.33
CA ILE A 24 -21.60 0.44 2.04
C ILE A 24 -20.52 1.10 1.19
N VAL A 25 -19.77 2.04 1.77
CA VAL A 25 -18.57 2.63 1.16
C VAL A 25 -17.34 2.15 1.88
N VAL A 26 -16.54 1.30 1.23
CA VAL A 26 -15.25 0.86 1.73
C VAL A 26 -14.17 1.81 1.22
N VAL A 27 -13.38 2.38 2.12
CA VAL A 27 -12.21 3.19 1.79
C VAL A 27 -10.98 2.31 1.92
N LEU A 28 -10.16 2.25 0.88
CA LEU A 28 -8.87 1.57 0.93
C LEU A 28 -7.93 2.36 1.85
N ASP A 29 -7.35 1.69 2.85
CA ASP A 29 -6.33 2.24 3.75
C ASP A 29 -5.04 1.45 3.54
N GLU A 30 -4.00 2.11 3.01
CA GLU A 30 -2.70 1.51 2.77
C GLU A 30 -1.90 1.45 4.08
N LYS A 31 -1.71 0.23 4.59
CA LYS A 31 -0.88 0.00 5.77
C LYS A 31 0.59 0.31 5.49
N GLU A 32 1.24 0.98 6.43
CA GLU A 32 2.67 1.20 6.39
C GLU A 32 3.44 -0.12 6.28
N HIS A 33 4.40 -0.17 5.35
CA HIS A 33 5.28 -1.31 5.18
C HIS A 33 6.64 -1.02 5.81
N SER A 34 7.21 -2.01 6.51
CA SER A 34 8.44 -1.84 7.31
C SER A 34 9.67 -1.45 6.48
N THR A 35 9.69 -1.81 5.20
CA THR A 35 10.84 -1.62 4.31
C THR A 35 10.58 -0.61 3.19
N PHE A 36 9.33 -0.51 2.73
CA PHE A 36 8.98 0.22 1.53
C PHE A 36 7.99 1.31 1.86
N LYS A 37 8.19 2.49 1.28
CA LYS A 37 7.19 3.54 1.23
C LYS A 37 6.73 3.66 -0.21
N ARG A 38 5.44 3.53 -0.45
CA ARG A 38 4.87 3.70 -1.78
C ARG A 38 4.72 5.19 -2.12
N ASP A 39 5.04 5.53 -3.35
CA ASP A 39 4.66 6.81 -3.97
C ASP A 39 3.99 6.48 -5.32
N LYS A 40 2.65 6.53 -5.35
CA LYS A 40 1.83 6.15 -6.51
C LYS A 40 2.13 4.73 -7.03
N THR A 41 2.92 4.62 -8.09
CA THR A 41 3.31 3.37 -8.74
C THR A 41 4.71 2.91 -8.36
N ASP A 42 5.45 3.74 -7.62
CA ASP A 42 6.85 3.50 -7.27
C ASP A 42 6.99 3.09 -5.81
N LEU A 43 8.08 2.38 -5.50
CA LEU A 43 8.45 1.96 -4.15
C LEU A 43 9.81 2.56 -3.78
N HIS A 44 9.82 3.33 -2.71
CA HIS A 44 11.04 3.89 -2.12
C HIS A 44 11.46 3.06 -0.91
N MET A 45 12.76 2.83 -0.76
CA MET A 45 13.33 2.24 0.46
C MET A 45 14.48 3.10 0.95
N LYS A 46 14.65 3.17 2.28
CA LYS A 46 15.83 3.78 2.89
C LYS A 46 16.84 2.68 3.18
N MET A 47 17.99 2.74 2.52
CA MET A 47 19.10 1.81 2.75
C MET A 47 20.26 2.56 3.40
N GLN A 48 20.67 2.11 4.58
CA GLN A 48 21.87 2.63 5.21
C GLN A 48 23.10 1.99 4.56
N ILE A 49 24.02 2.83 4.12
CA ILE A 49 25.31 2.44 3.56
C ILE A 49 26.42 3.20 4.28
N THR A 50 27.59 2.58 4.37
CA THR A 50 28.80 3.22 4.89
C THR A 50 29.41 4.17 3.85
N LEU A 51 30.26 5.10 4.30
CA LEU A 51 30.99 5.99 3.40
C LEU A 51 31.86 5.19 2.40
N ILE A 52 32.49 4.10 2.85
CA ILE A 52 33.33 3.26 2.00
C ILE A 52 32.48 2.58 0.91
N GLU A 53 31.33 2.01 1.26
CA GLU A 53 30.39 1.45 0.28
C GLU A 53 29.96 2.50 -0.75
N SER A 54 29.67 3.73 -0.30
CA SER A 54 29.28 4.82 -1.18
C SER A 54 30.38 5.28 -2.13
N LEU A 55 31.65 5.22 -1.74
CA LEU A 55 32.79 5.71 -2.52
C LEU A 55 33.45 4.63 -3.39
N CYS A 56 33.56 3.41 -2.87
CA CYS A 56 34.26 2.31 -3.52
C CYS A 56 33.30 1.35 -4.26
N GLY A 57 31.99 1.57 -4.14
CA GLY A 57 30.96 0.70 -4.69
C GLY A 57 30.59 -0.45 -3.76
N PHE A 58 29.37 -0.95 -3.93
CA PHE A 58 28.83 -2.08 -3.18
C PHE A 58 27.79 -2.84 -4.00
N GLN A 59 27.45 -4.05 -3.56
CA GLN A 59 26.34 -4.83 -4.09
C GLN A 59 25.52 -5.36 -2.93
N LYS A 60 24.20 -5.10 -2.94
CA LYS A 60 23.24 -5.60 -1.95
C LYS A 60 22.05 -6.22 -2.65
N VAL A 61 21.60 -7.35 -2.11
CA VAL A 61 20.38 -8.03 -2.55
C VAL A 61 19.18 -7.39 -1.86
N ILE A 62 18.15 -7.07 -2.63
CA ILE A 62 16.91 -6.46 -2.12
C ILE A 62 15.78 -7.45 -2.31
N LYS A 63 15.14 -7.85 -1.20
CA LYS A 63 13.94 -8.68 -1.26
C LYS A 63 12.76 -7.84 -1.74
N THR A 64 12.21 -8.17 -2.91
CA THR A 64 11.04 -7.49 -3.46
C THR A 64 9.74 -7.92 -2.77
N LEU A 65 8.64 -7.20 -3.02
CA LEU A 65 7.32 -7.53 -2.46
C LEU A 65 6.83 -8.94 -2.82
N ASP A 66 7.22 -9.43 -4.00
CA ASP A 66 6.89 -10.77 -4.50
C ASP A 66 7.95 -11.82 -4.15
N ASN A 67 8.85 -11.53 -3.20
CA ASN A 67 9.89 -12.43 -2.69
C ASN A 67 10.90 -12.88 -3.76
N ARG A 68 11.15 -12.07 -4.79
CA ARG A 68 12.25 -12.35 -5.72
C ARG A 68 13.60 -12.03 -5.07
N PRO A 69 14.64 -12.81 -5.39
CA PRO A 69 16.01 -12.54 -4.96
C PRO A 69 16.61 -11.35 -5.70
#